data_AF-X1D8B4-F1
#
_entry.id   AF-X1D8B4-F1
#
_cell.length_a   1.000
_cell.length_b   1.000
_cell.length_c   1.000
_cell.angle_alpha   90.00
_cell.angle_beta   90.00
_cell.angle_gamma   90.00
#
_symmetry.space_group_name_H-M   'P 1'
#
loop_
_entity.id
_entity.type
_entity.pdbx_description
1 polymer ?
#
loop_
_entity_poly.entity_id
_entity_poly.type
_entity_poly.pdbx_seq_one_letter_code
_entity_poly.pdbx_strand_id
1 'polypeptide(L)'
;TVLDSMTHEEKMEPKIIKKTRKRRIAIGSGSDYSVINKMLDQYNQMKKFMKKFLQMQKKGKGFPGGPGFPGGGAGADFMKKLGKF
;
A
#
# COMPACT_ATOMS: atom_id res chain seq x y z
N THR A 1 20.76 -5.12 4.64
CA THR A 1 21.33 -4.70 5.94
C THR A 1 20.29 -4.51 7.03
N VAL A 2 19.41 -3.50 6.96
CA VAL A 2 18.42 -3.24 8.04
C VAL A 2 17.36 -4.35 8.16
N LEU A 3 16.82 -4.80 7.02
CA LEU A 3 15.85 -5.90 6.98
C LEU A 3 16.43 -7.24 7.45
N ASP A 4 17.72 -7.49 7.18
CA ASP A 4 18.38 -8.74 7.55
C ASP A 4 18.62 -8.84 9.06
N SER A 5 18.69 -7.69 9.74
CA SER A 5 18.84 -7.59 11.20
C SER A 5 17.52 -7.71 11.98
N MET A 6 16.40 -7.91 11.27
CA MET A 6 15.07 -8.12 11.85
C MET A 6 14.75 -9.60 12.01
N THR A 7 14.07 -9.92 13.11
CA THR A 7 13.45 -11.23 13.34
C THR A 7 12.21 -11.41 12.44
N HIS A 8 11.74 -12.65 12.30
CA HIS A 8 10.54 -12.94 11.52
C HIS A 8 9.32 -12.19 12.04
N GLU A 9 9.11 -12.15 13.36
CA GLU A 9 8.01 -11.42 14.00
C GLU A 9 8.02 -9.93 13.64
N GLU A 10 9.19 -9.30 13.64
CA GLU A 10 9.34 -7.87 13.34
C GLU A 10 9.07 -7.55 11.88
N LYS A 11 9.39 -8.47 10.96
CA LYS A 11 9.07 -8.33 9.53
C LYS A 11 7.57 -8.41 9.29
N MET A 12 6.90 -9.34 9.97
CA MET A 12 5.45 -9.54 9.85
C MET A 12 4.68 -8.42 10.53
N GLU A 13 5.14 -7.96 11.70
CA GLU A 13 4.54 -6.86 12.44
C GLU A 13 5.55 -5.75 12.79
N PRO A 14 5.79 -4.79 11.87
CA PRO A 14 6.70 -3.68 12.14
C PRO A 14 6.29 -2.76 13.30
N LYS A 15 5.04 -2.88 13.80
CA LYS A 15 4.53 -2.11 14.95
C LYS A 15 5.23 -2.47 16.26
N ILE A 16 5.76 -3.68 16.40
CA ILE A 16 6.43 -4.10 17.62
C ILE A 16 7.83 -3.48 17.75
N ILE A 17 8.37 -2.90 16.66
CA ILE A 17 9.70 -2.29 16.60
C ILE A 17 9.72 -0.95 17.36
N LYS A 18 9.87 -1.04 18.69
CA LYS A 18 10.04 0.07 19.64
C LYS A 18 11.54 0.33 19.92
N LYS A 19 11.86 1.14 20.94
CA LYS A 19 13.23 1.58 21.28
C LYS A 19 14.25 0.44 21.40
N THR A 20 13.92 -0.62 22.14
CA THR A 20 14.83 -1.76 22.38
C THR A 20 15.15 -2.53 21.10
N ARG A 21 14.13 -2.85 20.29
CA ARG A 21 14.28 -3.54 19.00
C ARG A 21 15.00 -2.67 17.97
N LYS A 22 14.70 -1.36 17.92
CA LYS A 22 15.43 -0.38 17.08
C LYS A 22 16.92 -0.37 17.41
N ARG A 23 17.29 -0.39 18.69
CA ARG A 23 18.70 -0.46 19.12
C ARG A 23 19.39 -1.72 18.58
N ARG A 24 18.76 -2.88 18.73
CA ARG A 24 19.31 -4.15 18.25
C ARG A 24 19.50 -4.14 16.74
N ILE A 25 18.49 -3.67 16.00
CA ILE A 25 18.52 -3.58 14.53
C ILE A 25 19.63 -2.60 14.09
N ALA A 26 19.73 -1.43 14.72
CA ALA A 26 20.76 -0.43 14.41
C ALA A 26 22.18 -0.98 14.58
N ILE A 27 22.43 -1.68 15.70
CA ILE A 27 23.73 -2.31 15.97
C ILE A 27 24.00 -3.44 14.97
N GLY A 28 23.01 -4.31 14.72
CA GLY A 28 23.16 -5.45 13.80
C GLY A 28 23.34 -5.03 12.33
N SER A 29 22.73 -3.92 11.92
CA SER A 29 22.78 -3.44 10.54
C SER A 29 23.81 -2.34 10.29
N GLY A 30 24.50 -1.86 11.34
CA GLY A 30 25.40 -0.70 11.27
C GLY A 30 24.71 0.57 10.78
N SER A 31 23.42 0.74 11.07
CA SER A 31 22.60 1.85 10.54
C SER A 31 22.07 2.74 11.65
N ASP A 32 21.88 4.02 11.34
CA ASP A 32 21.32 4.98 12.29
C ASP A 32 19.83 4.77 12.58
N TYR A 33 19.41 5.21 13.76
CA TYR A 33 18.00 5.24 14.16
C TYR A 33 17.11 6.00 13.17
N SER A 34 17.66 7.04 12.52
CA SER A 34 16.94 7.83 11.50
C SER A 34 16.57 6.98 10.28
N VAL A 35 17.48 6.12 9.82
CA VAL A 35 17.25 5.21 8.70
C VAL A 35 16.14 4.22 9.05
N ILE A 36 16.19 3.65 10.25
CA ILE A 36 15.16 2.71 10.73
C ILE A 36 13.80 3.39 10.84
N ASN A 37 13.74 4.61 11.36
CA ASN A 37 12.49 5.37 11.47
C ASN A 37 11.89 5.67 10.09
N LYS A 38 12.71 6.17 9.15
CA LYS A 38 12.27 6.43 7.77
C LYS A 38 11.70 5.16 7.11
N MET A 39 12.35 4.02 7.30
CA MET A 39 11.87 2.75 6.79
C MET A 39 10.50 2.36 7.38
N LEU A 40 10.34 2.50 8.70
CA LEU A 40 9.07 2.21 9.37
C LEU A 40 7.95 3.16 8.90
N ASP A 41 8.27 4.43 8.67
CA ASP A 41 7.33 5.42 8.17
C ASP A 41 6.88 5.10 6.74
N GLN A 42 7.82 4.74 5.86
CA GLN A 42 7.52 4.30 4.49
C GLN A 42 6.61 3.06 4.47
N TYR A 43 6.90 2.07 5.31
CA TYR A 43 6.01 0.90 5.47
C TYR A 43 4.61 1.32 5.94
N ASN A 44 4.51 2.21 6.93
CA ASN A 44 3.23 2.66 7.46
C ASN A 44 2.43 3.46 6.43
N GLN A 45 3.09 4.28 5.60
CA GLN A 45 2.46 4.99 4.49
C GLN A 45 1.91 4.02 3.47
N MET A 46 2.72 3.07 2.99
CA MET A 46 2.28 2.05 2.03
C MET A 46 1.13 1.20 2.58
N LYS A 47 1.19 0.82 3.86
CA LYS A 47 0.10 0.10 4.54
C LYS A 47 -1.19 0.91 4.58
N LYS A 48 -1.12 2.22 4.81
CA LYS A 48 -2.29 3.11 4.75
C LYS A 48 -2.85 3.19 3.34
N PHE A 49 -2.00 3.30 2.32
CA PHE A 49 -2.43 3.30 0.92
C PHE A 49 -3.08 1.98 0.53
N MET A 50 -2.46 0.83 0.82
CA MET A 50 -3.04 -0.50 0.59
C MET A 50 -4.39 -0.66 1.29
N LYS A 51 -4.51 -0.22 2.55
CA LYS A 51 -5.80 -0.27 3.27
C LYS A 51 -6.87 0.59 2.62
N LYS A 52 -6.55 1.81 2.19
CA LYS A 52 -7.49 2.70 1.49
C LYS A 52 -7.90 2.10 0.15
N PHE A 53 -6.93 1.56 -0.58
CA PHE A 53 -7.15 0.91 -1.87
C PHE A 53 -8.06 -0.33 -1.74
N LEU A 54 -7.76 -1.25 -0.80
CA LEU A 54 -8.62 -2.40 -0.51
C LEU A 54 -10.03 -1.96 -0.08
N GLN A 55 -10.16 -0.88 0.69
CA GLN A 55 -11.47 -0.34 1.06
C GLN A 55 -12.24 0.22 -0.13
N MET A 56 -11.56 0.89 -1.08
CA MET A 56 -12.19 1.37 -2.31
C MET A 56 -12.64 0.20 -3.21
N GLN A 57 -11.80 -0.84 -3.34
CA GLN A 57 -12.14 -2.07 -4.05
C GLN A 57 -13.34 -2.79 -3.40
N LYS A 58 -13.35 -2.94 -2.06
CA LYS A 58 -14.46 -3.57 -1.33
C LYS A 58 -15.77 -2.76 -1.40
N LYS A 59 -15.68 -1.44 -1.53
CA LYS A 59 -16.87 -0.57 -1.70
C LYS A 59 -17.38 -0.53 -3.14
N GLY A 60 -16.93 -1.43 -4.02
CA GLY A 60 -17.38 -1.49 -5.42
C GLY A 60 -17.03 -0.23 -6.20
N LYS A 61 -16.15 0.63 -5.64
CA LYS A 61 -15.71 1.83 -6.33
C LYS A 61 -14.46 1.54 -7.17
N GLY A 62 -14.71 0.83 -8.27
CA GLY A 62 -13.72 0.37 -9.24
C GLY A 62 -12.72 1.44 -9.68
N PHE A 63 -11.54 0.97 -10.06
CA PHE A 63 -10.57 1.74 -10.82
C PHE A 63 -11.24 2.56 -11.93
N PRO A 64 -10.82 3.80 -12.20
CA PRO A 64 -11.01 4.36 -13.54
C PRO A 64 -10.27 3.44 -14.52
N GLY A 65 -11.02 2.59 -15.23
CA GLY A 65 -10.52 1.55 -16.14
C GLY A 65 -10.97 0.11 -15.81
N GLY A 66 -11.65 -0.13 -14.69
CA GLY A 66 -12.23 -1.43 -14.35
C GLY A 66 -13.72 -1.53 -14.77
N PRO A 67 -14.18 -2.69 -15.26
CA PRO A 67 -15.57 -2.89 -15.66
C PRO A 67 -16.45 -2.85 -14.40
N GLY A 68 -17.07 -1.70 -14.15
CA GLY A 68 -17.89 -1.48 -12.94
C GLY A 68 -17.81 -0.09 -12.30
N PHE A 69 -17.13 0.89 -12.91
CA PHE A 69 -17.19 2.30 -12.47
C PHE A 69 -17.98 3.21 -13.44
N PRO A 70 -18.67 4.25 -12.94
CA PRO A 70 -19.80 4.91 -13.57
C PRO A 70 -19.38 5.78 -14.76
N GLY A 71 -19.18 5.12 -15.90
CA GLY A 71 -19.20 5.71 -17.24
C GLY A 71 -20.31 5.09 -18.10
N GLY A 72 -21.26 4.38 -17.48
CA GLY A 72 -22.33 3.60 -18.12
C GLY A 72 -23.46 4.44 -18.73
N GLY A 73 -23.16 5.64 -19.22
CA GLY A 73 -24.09 6.46 -20.01
C GLY A 73 -23.51 6.83 -21.37
N ALA A 74 -22.26 7.32 -21.41
CA ALA A 74 -21.69 7.87 -22.64
C ALA A 74 -21.30 6.81 -23.71
N GLY A 75 -21.05 5.56 -23.31
CA GLY A 75 -20.69 4.48 -24.24
C GLY A 75 -21.90 3.81 -24.92
N ALA A 76 -23.03 3.74 -24.21
CA ALA A 76 -24.25 3.13 -24.74
C ALA A 76 -24.89 4.02 -25.82
N ASP A 77 -24.88 5.34 -25.62
CA ASP A 77 -25.36 6.32 -26.61
C ASP A 77 -24.47 6.38 -27.85
N PHE A 78 -23.15 6.19 -27.68
CA PHE A 78 -22.20 6.11 -28.79
C PHE A 78 -22.39 4.84 -29.64
N MET A 79 -22.62 3.69 -29.00
CA MET A 79 -22.87 2.42 -29.68
C MET A 79 -24.22 2.43 -30.44
N LYS A 80 -25.24 3.09 -29.88
CA LYS A 80 -26.54 3.24 -30.53
C LYS A 80 -26.50 4.17 -31.76
N LYS A 81 -25.56 5.13 -31.79
CA LYS A 81 -25.33 6.04 -32.93
C LYS A 81 -24.54 5.39 -34.06
N LEU A 82 -23.71 4.38 -33.78
CA LEU A 82 -22.94 3.64 -34.79
C LEU A 82 -23.73 2.52 -35.46
N GLY A 83 -24.77 1.98 -34.81
CA GLY A 83 -25.64 0.95 -35.39
C GLY A 83 -26.75 1.47 -36.32
N LYS A 84 -26.71 2.74 -36.70
CA LYS A 84 -27.71 3.38 -37.59
C LYS A 84 -27.10 3.86 -38.93
N PHE A 85 -25.97 3.29 -39.33
CA PHE A 85 -25.41 3.41 -40.67
C PHE A 85 -25.52 2.07 -41.38
#